data_AF-A0A1F3Y2Q0-F1
#
_entry.id   AF-A0A1F3Y2Q0-F1
#
_cell.length_a   1.000
_cell.length_b   1.000
_cell.length_c   1.000
_cell.angle_alpha   90.00
_cell.angle_beta   90.00
_cell.angle_gamma   90.00
#
_symmetry.space_group_name_H-M   'P 1'
#
loop_
_entity.id
_entity.type
_entity.pdbx_description
1 polymer ?
#
loop_
_entity_poly.entity_id
_entity_poly.type
_entity_poly.pdbx_seq_one_letter_code
_entity_poly.pdbx_strand_id
1 'polypeptide(L)'
;MTQRETVRLLCKSIITRLENQKSITFPVRLRQIVQDEIYGLVGPYILTEEDLRERTLSKIGAKAELLQDSQFTESDQYKSAKAVVRATFGDDVLRGFYFQKPVKFIAEQIVQYLMRSSHIDDVYETDEDLEKQIVEVIQKFDASQLH
;
A
#
# COMPACT_ATOMS: atom_id res chain seq x y z
N MET A 1 -8.48 9.85 7.03
CA MET A 1 -7.02 9.65 7.20
C MET A 1 -6.73 8.21 6.92
N THR A 2 -5.77 7.90 6.05
CA THR A 2 -5.42 6.51 5.74
C THR A 2 -4.64 5.89 6.90
N GLN A 3 -4.98 4.65 7.25
CA GLN A 3 -4.37 3.88 8.35
C GLN A 3 -4.02 2.47 7.86
N ARG A 4 -3.37 1.67 8.69
CA ARG A 4 -2.97 0.30 8.32
C ARG A 4 -4.13 -0.60 7.91
N GLU A 5 -5.31 -0.40 8.51
CA GLU A 5 -6.54 -1.08 8.10
C GLU A 5 -6.92 -0.75 6.65
N THR A 6 -6.67 0.49 6.19
CA THR A 6 -6.92 0.89 4.81
C THR A 6 -6.09 0.08 3.81
N VAL A 7 -4.87 -0.34 4.19
CA VAL A 7 -4.02 -1.22 3.35
C VAL A 7 -4.61 -2.64 3.29
N ARG A 8 -5.17 -3.15 4.41
CA ARG A 8 -5.90 -4.43 4.40
C ARG A 8 -7.12 -4.37 3.49
N LEU A 9 -7.88 -3.27 3.54
CA LEU A 9 -9.01 -3.04 2.64
C LEU A 9 -8.59 -2.99 1.17
N LEU A 10 -7.43 -2.41 0.85
CA LEU A 10 -6.86 -2.44 -0.50
C LEU A 10 -6.57 -3.88 -0.94
N CYS A 11 -5.87 -4.66 -0.12
CA CYS A 11 -5.54 -6.07 -0.42
C CYS A 11 -6.82 -6.91 -0.62
N LYS A 12 -7.81 -6.71 0.24
CA LYS A 12 -9.15 -7.31 0.11
C LYS A 12 -9.82 -6.91 -1.20
N SER A 13 -9.80 -5.62 -1.56
CA SER A 13 -10.40 -5.11 -2.79
C SER A 13 -9.78 -5.72 -4.05
N ILE A 14 -8.45 -5.90 -4.06
CA ILE A 14 -7.73 -6.58 -5.15
C ILE A 14 -8.26 -8.00 -5.31
N ILE A 15 -8.21 -8.81 -4.24
CA ILE A 15 -8.63 -10.21 -4.29
C ILE A 15 -10.11 -10.35 -4.65
N THR A 16 -10.98 -9.53 -4.05
CA THR A 16 -12.42 -9.55 -4.35
C THR A 16 -12.71 -9.18 -5.80
N ARG A 17 -12.00 -8.21 -6.39
CA ARG A 17 -12.21 -7.86 -7.80
C ARG A 17 -11.75 -8.97 -8.75
N LEU A 18 -10.58 -9.58 -8.50
CA LEU A 18 -10.10 -10.71 -9.28
C LEU A 18 -11.03 -11.93 -9.18
N GLU A 19 -11.55 -12.22 -7.98
CA GLU A 19 -12.54 -13.28 -7.75
C GLU A 19 -13.85 -12.98 -8.52
N ASN A 20 -14.36 -11.75 -8.43
CA ASN A 20 -15.59 -11.34 -9.12
C ASN A 20 -15.46 -11.34 -10.65
N GLN A 21 -14.27 -11.04 -11.17
CA GLN A 21 -13.94 -11.11 -12.60
C GLN A 21 -13.68 -12.53 -13.07
N LYS A 22 -13.67 -13.52 -12.16
CA LYS A 22 -13.34 -14.92 -12.42
C LYS A 22 -11.92 -15.11 -12.97
N SER A 23 -11.00 -14.22 -12.61
CA SER A 23 -9.60 -14.31 -12.98
C SER A 23 -8.84 -15.31 -12.09
N ILE A 24 -9.32 -15.51 -10.86
CA ILE A 24 -8.81 -16.49 -9.91
C ILE A 24 -9.96 -17.23 -9.24
N THR A 25 -9.72 -18.44 -8.76
CA THR A 25 -10.66 -19.21 -7.92
C THR A 25 -9.91 -19.88 -6.77
N PHE A 26 -10.53 -19.88 -5.60
CA PHE A 26 -10.05 -20.57 -4.41
C PHE A 26 -11.23 -20.88 -3.47
N PRO A 27 -11.09 -21.81 -2.52
CA PRO A 27 -12.18 -22.16 -1.61
C PRO A 27 -12.53 -20.97 -0.72
N VAL A 28 -13.82 -20.66 -0.59
CA VAL A 28 -14.32 -19.52 0.20
C VAL A 28 -13.76 -19.47 1.63
N ARG A 29 -13.53 -20.64 2.24
CA ARG A 29 -12.93 -20.78 3.57
C ARG A 29 -11.49 -20.25 3.68
N LEU A 30 -10.76 -20.17 2.56
CA LEU A 30 -9.39 -19.66 2.49
C LEU A 30 -9.33 -18.15 2.24
N ARG A 31 -10.47 -17.48 2.00
CA ARG A 31 -10.47 -16.05 1.62
C ARG A 31 -9.71 -15.17 2.60
N GLN A 32 -9.90 -15.38 3.90
CA GLN A 32 -9.20 -14.61 4.93
C GLN A 32 -7.68 -14.88 4.88
N ILE A 33 -7.28 -16.15 4.72
CA ILE A 33 -5.88 -16.57 4.62
C ILE A 33 -5.21 -15.89 3.42
N VAL A 34 -5.82 -15.99 2.24
CA VAL A 34 -5.31 -15.36 1.01
C VAL A 34 -5.16 -13.84 1.19
N GLN A 35 -6.13 -13.17 1.80
CA GLN A 35 -6.06 -11.72 2.05
C GLN A 35 -4.95 -11.34 3.03
N ASP A 36 -4.77 -12.11 4.10
CA ASP A 36 -3.72 -11.88 5.10
C ASP A 36 -2.32 -12.17 4.53
N GLU A 37 -2.16 -13.20 3.69
CA GLU A 37 -0.89 -13.51 3.02
C GLU A 37 -0.49 -12.43 2.03
N ILE A 38 -1.44 -11.95 1.20
CA ILE A 38 -1.19 -10.79 0.32
C ILE A 38 -0.81 -9.57 1.15
N TYR A 39 -1.54 -9.27 2.22
CA TYR A 39 -1.21 -8.15 3.10
C TYR A 39 0.20 -8.29 3.70
N GLY A 40 0.59 -9.49 4.15
CA GLY A 40 1.93 -9.77 4.65
C GLY A 40 3.01 -9.56 3.59
N LEU A 41 2.70 -9.91 2.34
CA LEU A 41 3.62 -9.78 1.20
C LEU A 41 3.86 -8.32 0.79
N VAL A 42 2.78 -7.53 0.66
CA VAL A 42 2.88 -6.19 0.07
C VAL A 42 2.73 -5.03 1.06
N GLY A 43 2.10 -5.27 2.20
CA GLY A 43 1.85 -4.26 3.24
C GLY A 43 3.10 -3.51 3.72
N PRO A 44 4.27 -4.15 3.88
CA PRO A 44 5.50 -3.45 4.25
C PRO A 44 5.95 -2.38 3.25
N TYR A 45 5.58 -2.51 1.98
CA TYR A 45 5.92 -1.55 0.92
C TYR A 45 4.92 -0.40 0.80
N ILE A 46 3.78 -0.47 1.49
CA ILE A 46 2.72 0.54 1.40
C ILE A 46 2.65 1.28 2.74
N LEU A 47 2.98 2.56 2.73
CA LEU A 47 2.84 3.43 3.89
C LEU A 47 1.54 4.22 3.82
N THR A 48 1.04 4.59 4.98
CA THR A 48 -0.17 5.36 5.18
C THR A 48 0.16 6.79 5.61
N GLU A 49 -0.84 7.66 5.67
CA GLU A 49 -0.66 9.00 6.25
C GLU A 49 -0.22 8.95 7.71
N GLU A 50 -0.68 7.95 8.46
CA GLU A 50 -0.26 7.70 9.84
C GLU A 50 1.23 7.32 9.92
N ASP A 51 1.68 6.36 9.10
CA ASP A 51 3.11 5.99 9.04
C ASP A 51 3.98 7.20 8.64
N LEU A 52 3.50 8.04 7.71
CA LEU A 52 4.22 9.23 7.28
C LEU A 52 4.32 10.25 8.42
N ARG A 53 3.25 10.43 9.19
CA ARG A 53 3.22 11.31 10.36
C ARG A 53 4.23 10.85 11.41
N GLU A 54 4.24 9.56 11.74
CA GLU A 54 5.19 8.98 12.69
C GLU A 54 6.64 9.13 12.22
N ARG A 55 6.93 8.81 10.96
CA ARG A 55 8.27 9.00 10.38
C ARG A 55 8.71 10.46 10.40
N THR A 56 7.77 11.38 10.15
CA THR A 56 8.04 12.82 10.21
C THR A 56 8.40 13.25 11.63
N LEU A 57 7.63 12.83 12.64
CA LEU A 57 7.90 13.12 14.04
C LEU A 57 9.25 12.54 14.49
N SER A 58 9.54 11.29 14.14
CA SER A 58 10.84 10.66 14.44
C SER A 58 12.01 11.42 13.81
N LYS A 59 11.84 11.95 12.59
CA LYS A 59 12.88 12.74 11.92
C LYS A 59 13.10 14.11 12.55
N ILE A 60 12.06 14.72 13.11
CA ILE A 60 12.16 15.97 13.88
C ILE A 60 12.87 15.68 15.20
N GLY A 61 12.46 14.64 15.93
CA GLY A 61 13.09 14.23 17.19
C GLY A 61 14.58 13.92 17.03
N ALA A 62 14.96 13.20 15.98
CA ALA A 62 16.36 12.91 15.66
C ALA A 62 17.17 14.16 15.25
N LYS A 63 16.51 15.27 14.89
CA LYS A 63 17.14 16.55 14.55
C LYS A 63 16.91 17.62 15.62
N ALA A 64 16.30 17.28 16.76
CA ALA A 64 15.93 18.25 17.77
C ALA A 64 17.15 19.04 18.28
N GLU A 65 18.30 18.38 18.44
CA GLU A 65 19.56 19.01 18.85
C GLU A 65 20.12 19.98 17.80
N LEU A 66 19.89 19.72 16.50
CA LEU A 66 20.32 20.60 15.39
C LEU A 66 19.33 21.75 15.14
N LEU A 67 18.10 21.65 15.65
CA LEU A 67 17.02 22.61 15.44
C LEU A 67 16.92 23.65 16.56
N GLN A 68 17.60 23.44 17.70
CA GLN A 68 17.65 24.42 18.80
C GLN A 68 18.23 25.79 18.38
N ASP A 69 19.09 25.82 17.36
CA ASP A 69 19.68 27.05 16.81
C ASP A 69 18.87 27.69 15.67
N SER A 70 17.71 27.12 15.32
CA SER A 70 16.93 27.57 14.17
C SER A 70 15.73 28.43 14.59
N GLN A 71 15.59 29.64 14.01
CA GLN A 71 14.48 30.58 14.28
C GLN A 71 13.10 30.10 13.78
N PHE A 72 12.96 28.83 13.39
CA PHE A 72 11.72 28.29 12.83
C PHE A 72 10.72 27.92 13.92
N THR A 73 9.45 28.25 13.70
CA THR A 73 8.35 27.75 14.55
C THR A 73 8.22 26.23 14.42
N GLU A 74 7.72 25.54 15.45
CA GLU A 74 7.47 24.09 15.42
C GLU A 74 6.61 23.67 14.22
N SER A 75 5.66 24.52 13.81
CA SER A 75 4.80 24.31 12.63
C SER A 75 5.61 24.30 11.32
N ASP A 76 6.58 25.20 11.18
CA ASP A 76 7.43 25.29 9.98
C ASP A 76 8.45 24.15 9.91
N GLN A 77 8.98 23.75 11.07
CA GLN A 77 9.84 22.56 11.19
C GLN A 77 9.09 21.30 10.77
N TYR A 78 7.83 21.14 11.22
CA TYR A 78 6.99 20.01 10.84
C TYR A 78 6.67 19.98 9.35
N LYS A 79 6.26 21.11 8.76
CA LYS A 79 6.00 21.21 7.32
C LYS A 79 7.24 20.86 6.50
N SER A 80 8.39 21.37 6.90
CA SER A 80 9.66 21.11 6.21
C SER A 80 10.06 19.64 6.31
N ALA A 81 9.99 19.04 7.51
CA ALA A 81 10.27 17.62 7.70
C ALA A 81 9.32 16.73 6.89
N LYS A 82 8.01 17.05 6.90
CA LYS A 82 7.00 16.34 6.12
C LYS A 82 7.30 16.41 4.62
N ALA A 83 7.70 17.57 4.11
CA ALA A 83 8.07 17.73 2.70
C ALA A 83 9.28 16.85 2.32
N VAL A 84 10.31 16.80 3.18
CA VAL A 84 11.49 15.95 2.92
C VAL A 84 11.13 14.46 2.97
N VAL A 85 10.30 14.02 3.92
CA VAL A 85 9.85 12.62 3.97
C VAL A 85 8.98 12.31 2.74
N ARG A 86 8.08 13.20 2.34
CA ARG A 86 7.24 13.00 1.15
C ARG A 86 8.07 12.93 -0.14
N ALA A 87 9.12 13.74 -0.25
CA ALA A 87 9.99 13.77 -1.42
C ALA A 87 10.69 12.43 -1.71
N THR A 88 10.82 11.54 -0.72
CA THR A 88 11.40 10.20 -0.95
C THR A 88 10.47 9.25 -1.70
N PHE A 89 9.19 9.61 -1.87
CA PHE A 89 8.18 8.77 -2.53
C PHE A 89 7.79 9.26 -3.92
N GLY A 90 8.34 10.38 -4.42
CA GLY A 90 8.13 10.85 -5.79
C GLY A 90 6.66 10.82 -6.25
N ASP A 91 6.42 10.17 -7.41
CA ASP A 91 5.11 9.96 -8.01
C ASP A 91 4.34 8.75 -7.43
N ASP A 92 4.96 7.98 -6.52
CA ASP A 92 4.38 6.80 -5.88
C ASP A 92 3.45 7.17 -4.71
N VAL A 93 2.66 8.24 -4.89
CA VAL A 93 1.68 8.72 -3.91
C VAL A 93 0.28 8.64 -4.51
N LEU A 94 -0.56 7.79 -3.92
CA LEU A 94 -1.92 7.59 -4.40
C LEU A 94 -2.91 7.63 -3.24
N ARG A 95 -3.78 8.64 -3.24
CA ARG A 95 -4.94 8.74 -2.32
C ARG A 95 -4.61 8.47 -0.83
N GLY A 96 -3.44 8.95 -0.38
CA GLY A 96 -2.97 8.77 1.00
C GLY A 96 -2.17 7.49 1.26
N PHE A 97 -1.89 6.69 0.22
CA PHE A 97 -0.85 5.68 0.24
C PHE A 97 0.45 6.22 -0.34
N TYR A 98 1.56 5.81 0.25
CA TYR A 98 2.92 6.15 -0.19
C TYR A 98 3.66 4.84 -0.42
N PHE A 99 3.93 4.49 -1.67
CA PHE A 99 4.57 3.22 -2.01
C PHE A 99 6.09 3.36 -1.97
N GLN A 100 6.75 2.43 -1.29
CA GLN A 100 8.21 2.34 -1.20
C GLN A 100 8.85 1.69 -2.43
N LYS A 101 8.01 1.11 -3.29
CA LYS A 101 8.36 0.45 -4.55
C LYS A 101 7.31 0.87 -5.58
N PRO A 102 7.65 0.87 -6.88
CA PRO A 102 6.67 1.16 -7.93
C PRO A 102 5.42 0.27 -7.79
N VAL A 103 4.25 0.80 -8.07
CA VAL A 103 2.98 0.04 -8.01
C VAL A 103 3.04 -1.24 -8.85
N LYS A 104 3.75 -1.21 -9.98
CA LYS A 104 4.00 -2.40 -10.80
C LYS A 104 4.71 -3.52 -10.03
N PHE A 105 5.73 -3.20 -9.23
CA PHE A 105 6.42 -4.19 -8.40
C PHE A 105 5.44 -4.84 -7.41
N ILE A 106 4.54 -4.05 -6.81
CA ILE A 106 3.51 -4.58 -5.91
C ILE A 106 2.58 -5.56 -6.64
N ALA A 107 2.15 -5.20 -7.85
CA ALA A 107 1.32 -6.06 -8.68
C ALA A 107 2.04 -7.37 -9.04
N GLU A 108 3.31 -7.30 -9.47
CA GLU A 108 4.15 -8.47 -9.77
C GLU A 108 4.26 -9.43 -8.56
N GLN A 109 4.43 -8.90 -7.34
CA GLN A 109 4.47 -9.74 -6.14
C GLN A 109 3.15 -10.49 -5.92
N ILE A 110 2.02 -9.81 -6.12
CA ILE A 110 0.69 -10.41 -6.00
C ILE A 110 0.48 -11.48 -7.07
N VAL A 111 0.84 -11.20 -8.34
CA VAL A 111 0.76 -12.19 -9.44
C VAL A 111 1.58 -13.43 -9.13
N GLN A 112 2.83 -13.26 -8.68
CA GLN A 112 3.69 -14.38 -8.31
C GLN A 112 3.10 -15.23 -7.18
N TYR A 113 2.46 -14.59 -6.20
CA TYR A 113 1.74 -15.31 -5.16
C TYR A 113 0.56 -16.09 -5.75
N LEU A 114 -0.27 -15.45 -6.59
CA LEU A 114 -1.45 -16.09 -7.19
C LEU A 114 -1.08 -17.32 -8.02
N MET A 115 0.03 -17.26 -8.76
CA MET A 115 0.51 -18.35 -9.61
C MET A 115 1.19 -19.50 -8.86
N ARG A 116 1.59 -19.31 -7.60
CA ARG A 116 2.42 -20.30 -6.86
C ARG A 116 1.79 -20.79 -5.56
N SER A 117 0.81 -20.07 -5.02
CA SER A 117 0.21 -20.40 -3.74
C SER A 117 -0.65 -21.66 -3.87
N SER A 118 -0.46 -22.60 -2.96
CA SER A 118 -1.33 -23.77 -2.82
C SER A 118 -2.74 -23.44 -2.30
N HIS A 119 -2.98 -22.17 -1.93
CA HIS A 119 -4.30 -21.68 -1.52
C HIS A 119 -5.14 -21.18 -2.70
N ILE A 120 -4.56 -21.08 -3.89
CA ILE A 120 -5.25 -20.73 -5.13
C ILE A 120 -5.50 -22.01 -5.91
N ASP A 121 -6.75 -22.27 -6.29
CA ASP A 121 -7.12 -23.47 -7.04
C ASP A 121 -6.77 -23.30 -8.52
N ASP A 122 -7.27 -22.22 -9.12
CA ASP A 122 -7.09 -21.92 -10.54
C ASP A 122 -6.82 -20.43 -10.77
N VAL A 123 -5.98 -20.16 -11.78
CA VAL A 123 -5.72 -18.83 -12.34
C VAL A 123 -6.03 -18.89 -13.84
N TYR A 124 -6.96 -18.04 -14.29
CA TYR A 124 -7.51 -18.11 -15.65
C TYR A 124 -6.97 -17.02 -16.59
N GLU A 125 -6.13 -16.13 -16.08
CA GLU A 125 -5.55 -15.00 -16.80
C GLU A 125 -4.05 -15.15 -16.98
N THR A 126 -3.47 -14.39 -17.91
CA THR A 126 -2.00 -14.30 -18.06
C THR A 126 -1.40 -13.42 -16.96
N ASP A 127 -0.10 -13.61 -16.69
CA ASP A 127 0.65 -12.76 -15.75
C ASP A 127 0.50 -11.26 -16.07
N GLU A 128 0.58 -10.91 -17.35
CA GLU A 128 0.48 -9.52 -17.83
C GLU A 128 -0.91 -8.93 -17.60
N ASP A 129 -1.97 -9.72 -17.78
CA ASP A 129 -3.33 -9.25 -17.62
C ASP A 129 -3.71 -9.13 -16.14
N LEU A 130 -3.25 -10.05 -15.29
CA LEU A 130 -3.38 -9.92 -13.84
C LEU A 130 -2.63 -8.69 -13.32
N GLU A 131 -1.40 -8.44 -13.79
CA GLU A 131 -0.62 -7.26 -13.41
C GLU A 131 -1.41 -5.99 -13.72
N LYS A 132 -1.92 -5.85 -14.96
CA LYS A 132 -2.74 -4.69 -15.37
C LYS A 132 -3.98 -4.53 -14.51
N GLN A 133 -4.72 -5.61 -14.27
CA GLN A 133 -5.92 -5.58 -13.44
C GLN A 133 -5.59 -5.12 -12.01
N ILE A 134 -4.55 -5.69 -11.39
CA ILE A 134 -4.13 -5.32 -10.03
C ILE A 134 -3.71 -3.84 -9.95
N VAL A 135 -2.92 -3.37 -10.92
CA VAL A 135 -2.52 -1.95 -11.00
C VAL A 135 -3.77 -1.06 -11.13
N GLU A 136 -4.72 -1.43 -11.98
CA GLU A 136 -5.97 -0.69 -12.15
C GLU A 136 -6.80 -0.63 -10.85
N VAL A 137 -6.89 -1.76 -10.12
CA VAL A 137 -7.55 -1.78 -8.81
C VAL A 137 -6.87 -0.84 -7.83
N ILE A 138 -5.53 -0.89 -7.75
CA ILE A 138 -4.77 0.00 -6.86
C ILE A 138 -5.04 1.46 -7.21
N GLN A 139 -4.95 1.83 -8.49
CA GLN A 139 -5.17 3.21 -8.98
C GLN A 139 -6.58 3.74 -8.70
N LYS A 140 -7.59 2.87 -8.82
CA LYS A 140 -9.01 3.22 -8.62
C LYS A 140 -9.48 3.06 -7.17
N PHE A 141 -8.66 2.49 -6.29
CA PHE A 141 -9.06 2.22 -4.92
C PHE A 141 -9.39 3.50 -4.15
N ASP A 142 -10.55 3.52 -3.53
CA ASP A 142 -10.97 4.60 -2.64
C ASP A 142 -11.62 4.01 -1.40
N ALA A 143 -10.96 4.18 -0.25
CA ALA A 143 -11.47 3.65 1.01
C ALA A 143 -12.78 4.32 1.45
N SER A 144 -13.06 5.55 0.99
CA SER A 144 -14.31 6.25 1.31
C SER A 144 -15.52 5.70 0.56
N GLN A 145 -15.31 4.96 -0.53
CA GLN A 145 -16.37 4.39 -1.36
C GLN A 145 -16.71 2.93 -0.99
N LEU A 146 -16.03 2.37 0.01
CA LEU A 146 -16.32 1.04 0.56
C LEU A 146 -17.38 1.19 1.67
N HIS A 147 -18.63 1.41 1.26
CA HIS A 147 -19.80 1.42 2.16
C HIS A 147 -20.44 0.03 2.26
#